data_AF-A0A137ZY66-F1
#
_entry.id   AF-A0A137ZY66-F1
#
_cell.length_a   1.000
_cell.length_b   1.000
_cell.length_c   1.000
_cell.angle_alpha   90.00
_cell.angle_beta   90.00
_cell.angle_gamma   90.00
#
_symmetry.space_group_name_H-M   'P 1'
#
loop_
_entity.id
_entity.type
_entity.pdbx_description
1 polymer ?
#
loop_
_entity_poly.entity_id
_entity_poly.type
_entity_poly.pdbx_seq_one_letter_code
_entity_poly.pdbx_strand_id
1 'polypeptide(L)'
;MNAVHRPDPLHYLAWVYTGSLPERNREWVRHNLTRRTWIARHLLRGQLAFVPVYALLVLLLPGSLWLRGATVLLGALLALFYNAVYIVPNRVRRLQKNGLDPELENPAVIRRRAETRRAYEAAYAPTRS
;
A
#
# COMPACT_ATOMS: atom_id res chain seq x y z
N MET A 1 6.84 23.54 5.40
CA MET A 1 6.22 22.39 4.70
C MET A 1 6.96 22.22 3.38
N ASN A 2 7.67 21.10 3.17
CA ASN A 2 8.38 20.88 1.92
C ASN A 2 7.38 20.71 0.76
N ALA A 3 7.71 21.22 -0.42
CA ALA A 3 6.84 21.11 -1.60
C ALA A 3 6.66 19.64 -2.01
N VAL A 4 5.41 19.24 -2.32
CA VAL A 4 5.10 17.86 -2.75
C VAL A 4 5.47 17.67 -4.21
N HIS A 5 6.65 17.11 -4.48
CA HIS A 5 7.07 16.77 -5.85
C HIS A 5 6.56 15.38 -6.26
N ARG A 6 5.70 15.33 -7.28
CA ARG A 6 5.22 14.06 -7.85
C ARG A 6 6.32 13.43 -8.73
N PRO A 7 6.54 12.11 -8.65
CA PRO A 7 7.46 11.43 -9.55
C PRO A 7 6.93 11.44 -10.98
N ASP A 8 7.82 11.47 -11.96
CA ASP A 8 7.46 11.20 -13.36
C ASP A 8 6.98 9.73 -13.52
N PRO A 9 6.20 9.41 -14.56
CA PRO A 9 5.73 8.05 -14.82
C PRO A 9 6.81 6.95 -14.77
N LEU A 10 8.03 7.20 -15.30
CA LEU A 10 9.11 6.21 -15.28
C LEU A 10 9.62 5.98 -13.86
N HIS A 11 9.85 7.04 -13.09
CA HIS A 11 10.24 6.94 -11.69
C HIS A 11 9.14 6.31 -10.83
N TYR A 12 7.86 6.55 -11.17
CA TYR A 12 6.74 5.88 -10.52
C TYR A 12 6.79 4.38 -10.78
N LEU A 13 7.01 3.95 -12.03
CA LEU A 13 7.13 2.54 -12.37
C LEU A 13 8.33 1.90 -11.68
N ALA A 14 9.51 2.54 -11.74
CA ALA A 14 10.69 2.09 -11.01
C ALA A 14 10.39 1.92 -9.51
N TRP A 15 9.71 2.89 -8.90
CA TRP A 15 9.31 2.82 -7.49
C TRP A 15 8.30 1.70 -7.17
N VAL A 16 7.43 1.34 -8.11
CA VAL A 16 6.54 0.19 -7.93
C VAL A 16 7.37 -1.06 -7.64
N TYR A 17 8.45 -1.27 -8.41
CA TYR A 17 9.33 -2.43 -8.30
C TYR A 17 10.39 -2.30 -7.19
N THR A 18 11.11 -1.18 -7.09
CA THR A 18 12.24 -1.01 -6.16
C THR A 18 11.79 -0.65 -4.74
N GLY A 19 10.70 0.12 -4.63
CA GLY A 19 10.21 0.69 -3.40
C GLY A 19 11.00 1.87 -2.84
N SER A 20 11.96 2.40 -3.59
CA SER A 20 12.68 3.64 -3.27
C SER A 20 12.46 4.69 -4.36
N LEU A 21 12.38 5.95 -3.95
CA LEU A 21 12.32 7.12 -4.84
C LEU A 21 13.46 8.08 -4.48
N PRO A 22 13.87 8.95 -5.42
CA PRO A 22 14.80 10.03 -5.12
C PRO A 22 14.28 10.92 -3.99
N GLU A 23 15.21 11.49 -3.23
CA GLU A 23 14.96 12.28 -2.03
C GLU A 23 13.93 13.40 -2.22
N ARG A 24 13.94 14.07 -3.39
CA ARG A 24 12.97 15.11 -3.76
C ARG A 24 11.50 14.67 -3.67
N ASN A 25 11.22 13.36 -3.81
CA ASN A 25 9.87 12.79 -3.80
C ASN A 25 9.45 12.25 -2.42
N ARG A 26 10.27 12.42 -1.37
CA ARG A 26 10.02 11.87 -0.03
C ARG A 26 8.69 12.32 0.56
N GLU A 27 8.33 13.60 0.41
CA GLU A 27 7.04 14.12 0.91
C GLU A 27 5.84 13.50 0.18
N TRP A 28 5.98 13.22 -1.11
CA TRP A 28 4.96 12.51 -1.87
C TRP A 28 4.80 11.05 -1.39
N VAL A 29 5.90 10.36 -1.07
CA VAL A 29 5.88 9.00 -0.50
C VAL A 29 5.20 9.01 0.86
N ARG A 30 5.55 9.97 1.73
CA ARG A 30 4.92 10.19 3.03
C ARG A 30 3.40 10.29 2.90
N HIS A 31 2.92 11.18 2.03
CA HIS A 31 1.48 11.36 1.79
C HIS A 31 0.82 10.10 1.22
N ASN A 32 1.48 9.39 0.30
CA ASN A 32 0.91 8.17 -0.29
C ASN A 32 0.72 7.04 0.74
N LEU A 33 1.68 6.88 1.65
CA LEU A 33 1.69 5.82 2.67
C LEU A 33 0.88 6.17 3.94
N THR A 34 0.37 7.39 4.03
CA THR A 34 -0.45 7.88 5.16
C THR A 34 -1.87 8.28 4.77
N ARG A 35 -2.26 8.22 3.50
CA ARG A 35 -3.66 8.48 3.08
C ARG A 35 -4.60 7.37 3.53
N ARG A 36 -5.88 7.69 3.76
CA ARG A 36 -6.93 6.70 4.11
C ARG A 36 -7.04 5.54 3.10
N THR A 37 -6.77 5.78 1.83
CA THR A 37 -6.83 4.79 0.73
C THR A 37 -5.49 4.07 0.49
N TRP A 38 -4.54 4.15 1.41
CA TRP A 38 -3.20 3.57 1.23
C TRP A 38 -3.26 2.04 1.02
N ILE A 39 -4.19 1.36 1.70
CA ILE A 39 -4.40 -0.10 1.58
C ILE A 39 -4.80 -0.46 0.15
N ALA A 40 -5.86 0.15 -0.37
CA ALA A 40 -6.34 -0.10 -1.73
C ALA A 40 -5.24 0.18 -2.77
N ARG A 41 -4.50 1.27 -2.60
CA ARG A 41 -3.35 1.60 -3.48
C ARG A 41 -2.22 0.60 -3.38
N HIS A 42 -1.98 0.01 -2.21
CA HIS A 42 -0.97 -1.03 -2.02
C HIS A 42 -1.37 -2.32 -2.74
N LEU A 43 -2.61 -2.74 -2.56
CA LEU A 43 -3.15 -3.93 -3.24
C LEU A 43 -3.11 -3.77 -4.76
N LEU A 44 -3.64 -2.65 -5.28
CA LEU A 44 -3.61 -2.37 -6.72
C LEU A 44 -2.18 -2.32 -7.26
N ARG A 45 -1.25 -1.70 -6.54
CA ARG A 45 0.16 -1.65 -6.93
C ARG A 45 0.79 -3.04 -7.03
N GLY A 46 0.49 -3.93 -6.08
CA GLY A 46 0.95 -5.31 -6.17
C GLY A 46 0.41 -6.01 -7.42
N GLN A 47 -0.88 -5.86 -7.72
CA GLN A 47 -1.46 -6.42 -8.95
C GLN A 47 -0.77 -5.86 -10.21
N LEU A 48 -0.49 -4.56 -10.25
CA LEU A 48 0.25 -3.93 -11.35
C LEU A 48 1.66 -4.52 -11.51
N ALA A 49 2.36 -4.80 -10.42
CA ALA A 49 3.67 -5.43 -10.46
C ALA A 49 3.62 -6.87 -11.04
N PHE A 50 2.50 -7.59 -10.86
CA PHE A 50 2.29 -8.94 -11.39
C PHE A 50 1.72 -8.98 -12.82
N VAL A 51 1.32 -7.85 -13.42
CA VAL A 51 0.80 -7.81 -14.81
C VAL A 51 1.71 -8.53 -15.82
N PRO A 52 3.05 -8.36 -15.80
CA PRO A 52 3.92 -9.13 -16.70
C PRO A 52 3.80 -10.64 -16.52
N VAL A 53 3.66 -11.12 -15.28
CA VAL A 53 3.47 -12.55 -14.99
C VAL A 53 2.13 -13.04 -15.53
N TYR A 54 1.06 -12.28 -15.34
CA TYR A 54 -0.26 -12.63 -15.90
C TYR A 54 -0.23 -12.68 -17.42
N ALA A 55 0.42 -11.71 -18.07
CA ALA A 55 0.60 -11.70 -19.52
C ALA A 55 1.38 -12.93 -20.00
N LEU A 56 2.48 -13.29 -19.32
CA LEU A 56 3.25 -14.49 -19.64
C LEU A 56 2.42 -15.77 -19.49
N LEU A 57 1.61 -15.89 -18.43
CA LEU A 57 0.70 -17.04 -18.26
C LEU A 57 -0.30 -17.15 -19.41
N VAL A 58 -0.86 -16.05 -19.90
CA VAL A 58 -1.78 -16.08 -21.05
C VAL A 58 -1.06 -16.40 -22.36
N LEU A 59 0.14 -15.88 -22.56
CA LEU A 59 0.88 -16.04 -23.82
C LEU A 59 1.54 -17.40 -23.95
N LEU A 60 2.14 -17.92 -22.87
CA LEU A 60 2.95 -19.13 -22.90
C LEU A 60 2.15 -20.40 -22.59
N LEU A 61 1.04 -20.31 -21.84
CA LEU A 61 0.30 -21.51 -21.45
C LEU A 61 -0.50 -22.04 -22.65
N PRO A 62 -0.25 -23.29 -23.09
CA PRO A 62 -1.07 -23.91 -24.12
C PRO A 62 -2.45 -24.24 -23.54
N GLY A 63 -3.48 -24.18 -24.37
CA GLY A 63 -4.87 -24.50 -23.98
C GLY A 63 -5.89 -23.42 -24.33
N SER A 64 -7.14 -23.67 -23.96
CA SER A 64 -8.27 -22.78 -24.24
C SER A 64 -8.18 -21.48 -23.42
N LEU A 65 -8.77 -20.40 -23.94
CA LEU A 65 -8.75 -19.10 -23.27
C LEU A 65 -9.36 -19.13 -21.86
N TRP A 66 -10.38 -19.96 -21.64
CA TRP A 66 -10.99 -20.13 -20.32
C TRP A 66 -10.03 -20.73 -19.30
N LEU A 67 -9.26 -21.76 -19.69
CA LEU A 67 -8.26 -22.37 -18.80
C LEU A 67 -7.18 -21.37 -18.43
N ARG A 68 -6.65 -20.62 -19.40
CA ARG A 68 -5.67 -19.55 -19.15
C ARG A 68 -6.23 -18.48 -18.22
N GLY A 69 -7.48 -18.07 -18.46
CA GLY A 69 -8.20 -17.12 -17.61
C GLY A 69 -8.34 -17.61 -16.16
N ALA A 70 -8.71 -18.88 -15.96
CA ALA A 70 -8.81 -19.48 -14.64
C ALA A 70 -7.46 -19.55 -13.92
N THR A 71 -6.38 -19.89 -14.64
CA THR A 71 -5.01 -19.91 -14.09
C THR A 71 -4.57 -18.50 -13.66
N VAL A 72 -4.81 -17.49 -14.49
CA VAL A 72 -4.50 -16.09 -14.15
C VAL A 72 -5.32 -15.62 -12.97
N LEU A 73 -6.61 -15.95 -12.92
CA LEU A 73 -7.48 -15.60 -11.81
C LEU A 73 -6.98 -16.21 -10.50
N LEU A 74 -6.66 -17.50 -10.49
CA LEU A 74 -6.10 -18.17 -9.32
C LEU A 74 -4.79 -17.53 -8.85
N GLY A 75 -3.87 -17.27 -9.79
CA GLY A 75 -2.61 -16.58 -9.50
C GLY A 75 -2.83 -15.15 -8.98
N ALA A 76 -3.82 -14.44 -9.50
CA ALA A 76 -4.17 -13.09 -9.07
C ALA A 76 -4.75 -13.07 -7.65
N LEU A 77 -5.64 -14.02 -7.32
CA LEU A 77 -6.18 -14.18 -5.97
C LEU A 77 -5.08 -14.53 -4.96
N LEU A 78 -4.16 -15.43 -5.32
CA LEU A 78 -3.05 -15.81 -4.46
C LEU A 78 -2.08 -14.63 -4.23
N ALA A 79 -1.74 -13.91 -5.29
CA ALA A 79 -0.92 -12.70 -5.19
C ALA A 79 -1.59 -11.64 -4.31
N LEU A 80 -2.90 -11.43 -4.47
CA LEU A 80 -3.67 -10.49 -3.65
C LEU A 80 -3.68 -10.90 -2.18
N PHE A 81 -3.87 -12.19 -1.90
CA PHE A 81 -3.85 -12.74 -0.54
C PHE A 81 -2.51 -12.47 0.15
N TYR A 82 -1.38 -12.86 -0.46
CA TYR A 82 -0.07 -12.61 0.11
C TYR A 82 0.25 -11.12 0.23
N ASN A 83 -0.15 -10.32 -0.75
CA ASN A 83 0.01 -8.86 -0.70
C ASN A 83 -0.73 -8.26 0.51
N ALA A 84 -1.94 -8.75 0.80
CA ALA A 84 -2.71 -8.34 1.97
C ALA A 84 -2.06 -8.79 3.29
N VAL A 85 -1.61 -10.04 3.38
CA VAL A 85 -0.95 -10.59 4.58
C VAL A 85 0.30 -9.78 4.94
N TYR A 86 1.11 -9.39 3.94
CA TYR A 86 2.36 -8.67 4.16
C TYR A 86 2.25 -7.15 4.03
N ILE A 87 1.04 -6.59 4.02
CA ILE A 87 0.83 -5.17 3.74
C ILE A 87 1.51 -4.23 4.74
N VAL A 88 1.48 -4.58 6.04
CA VAL A 88 2.11 -3.78 7.10
C VAL A 88 3.64 -3.92 7.06
N PRO A 89 4.24 -5.12 7.08
CA PRO A 89 5.68 -5.29 6.90
C PRO A 89 6.23 -4.60 5.65
N ASN A 90 5.53 -4.70 4.52
CA ASN A 90 5.94 -4.07 3.26
C ASN A 90 5.89 -2.55 3.33
N ARG A 91 4.89 -1.99 4.02
CA ARG A 91 4.81 -0.55 4.27
C ARG A 91 6.00 -0.08 5.11
N VAL A 92 6.30 -0.76 6.22
CA VAL A 92 7.42 -0.44 7.12
C VAL A 92 8.75 -0.45 6.36
N ARG A 93 9.03 -1.53 5.60
CA ARG A 93 10.23 -1.62 4.76
C ARG A 93 10.32 -0.50 3.73
N ARG A 94 9.20 -0.09 3.14
CA ARG A 94 9.16 1.03 2.18
C ARG A 94 9.41 2.38 2.86
N LEU A 95 8.91 2.60 4.08
CA LEU A 95 9.24 3.80 4.86
C LEU A 95 10.74 3.88 5.12
N GLN A 96 11.32 2.78 5.61
CA GLN A 96 12.77 2.66 5.86
C GLN A 96 13.59 2.92 4.60
N LYS A 97 13.24 2.31 3.45
CA LYS A 97 13.91 2.52 2.15
C LYS A 97 13.91 3.98 1.67
N ASN A 98 13.00 4.81 2.16
CA ASN A 98 12.90 6.23 1.78
C ASN A 98 13.34 7.17 2.92
N GLY A 99 14.03 6.64 3.95
CA GLY A 99 14.52 7.43 5.09
C GLY A 99 13.41 8.01 5.96
N LEU A 100 12.23 7.40 5.95
CA LEU A 100 11.09 7.79 6.77
C LEU A 100 11.00 6.91 8.02
N ASP A 101 10.38 7.47 9.07
CA ASP A 101 10.10 6.76 10.31
C ASP A 101 9.28 5.48 10.04
N PRO A 102 9.76 4.28 10.44
CA PRO A 102 9.03 3.02 10.28
C PRO A 102 7.68 3.01 11.02
N GLU A 103 7.57 3.75 12.13
CA GLU A 103 6.38 3.85 12.97
C GLU A 103 5.46 4.98 12.55
N LEU A 104 5.76 5.68 11.44
CA LEU A 104 4.99 6.82 10.97
C LEU A 104 3.50 6.47 10.88
N GLU A 105 2.72 6.91 11.86
CA GLU A 105 1.29 6.60 11.94
C GLU A 105 0.50 7.45 10.94
N ASN A 106 -0.58 6.88 10.43
CA ASN A 106 -1.51 7.60 9.58
C ASN A 106 -2.25 8.65 10.42
N PRO A 107 -2.19 9.96 10.09
CA PRO A 107 -2.87 11.00 10.86
C PRO A 107 -4.38 10.79 11.01
N ALA A 108 -5.02 10.13 10.03
CA ALA A 108 -6.44 9.79 10.11
C ALA A 108 -6.74 8.67 11.11
N VAL A 109 -5.79 7.75 11.33
CA VAL A 109 -5.88 6.70 12.36
C VAL A 109 -5.67 7.31 13.74
N ILE A 110 -4.69 8.21 13.88
CA ILE A 110 -4.48 8.98 15.12
C ILE A 110 -5.76 9.72 15.50
N ARG A 111 -6.37 10.45 14.56
CA ARG A 111 -7.63 11.17 14.81
C ARG A 111 -8.78 10.24 15.20
N ARG A 112 -8.99 9.13 14.47
CA ARG A 112 -10.04 8.16 14.82
C ARG A 112 -9.83 7.55 16.20
N ARG A 113 -8.60 7.16 16.54
CA ARG A 113 -8.27 6.63 17.87
C ARG A 113 -8.53 7.67 18.96
N ALA A 114 -8.18 8.93 18.71
CA ALA A 114 -8.46 10.03 19.62
C ALA A 114 -9.97 10.29 19.77
N GLU A 115 -10.75 10.24 18.69
CA GLU A 115 -12.21 10.33 18.69
C GLU A 115 -12.84 9.18 19.50
N THR A 116 -12.42 7.94 19.28
CA THR A 116 -12.88 6.77 20.06
C THR A 116 -12.51 6.90 21.53
N ARG A 117 -11.29 7.37 21.85
CA ARG A 117 -10.85 7.60 23.23
C ARG A 117 -11.69 8.66 23.92
N ARG A 118 -11.96 9.78 23.25
CA ARG A 118 -12.84 10.85 23.78
C ARG A 118 -14.27 10.37 23.99
N ALA A 119 -14.82 9.57 23.07
CA ALA A 119 -16.15 9.00 23.23
C ALA A 119 -16.23 8.02 24.42
N TYR A 120 -15.18 7.20 24.60
CA TYR A 120 -15.06 6.31 25.76
C TYR A 120 -14.91 7.09 27.07
N GLU A 121 -14.05 8.10 27.10
CA GLU A 121 -13.87 8.99 28.26
C GLU A 121 -15.18 9.74 28.57
N ALA A 122 -15.94 10.21 27.59
CA ALA A 122 -17.23 10.84 27.84
C ALA A 122 -18.28 9.87 28.41
N ALA A 123 -18.25 8.59 28.01
CA ALA A 123 -19.19 7.58 28.46
C ALA A 123 -18.81 6.92 29.79
N TYR A 124 -17.51 6.85 30.12
CA TYR A 124 -16.97 6.07 31.25
C TYR A 124 -16.01 6.85 32.15
N ALA A 125 -15.82 8.16 31.95
CA ALA A 125 -15.05 8.96 32.91
C ALA A 125 -15.71 8.80 34.29
N PRO A 126 -15.01 8.23 35.29
CA PRO A 126 -15.55 8.16 36.62
C PRO A 126 -15.78 9.60 37.07
N THR A 127 -17.01 9.92 37.44
CA THR A 127 -17.34 11.13 38.19
C THR A 127 -16.52 11.09 39.48
N ARG A 128 -15.33 11.68 39.44
CA ARG A 128 -14.55 12.02 40.64
C ARG A 128 -15.30 13.16 41.32
N SER A 129 -16.16 12.80 42.27
CA SER A 129 -16.64 13.68 43.34
C SER A 129 -15.51 13.97 44.32
#